data_AF-A0A0C4EGW6-F1
#
_entry.id   AF-A0A0C4EGW6-F1
#
_cell.length_a   1.000
_cell.length_b   1.000
_cell.length_c   1.000
_cell.angle_alpha   90.00
_cell.angle_beta   90.00
_cell.angle_gamma   90.00
#
_symmetry.space_group_name_H-M   'P 1'
#
loop_
_entity.id
_entity.type
_entity.pdbx_description
1 polymer ?
#
loop_
_entity_poly.entity_id
_entity_poly.type
_entity_poly.pdbx_seq_one_letter_code
_entity_poly.pdbx_strand_id
1 'polypeptide(L)'
;MAKALDGKIKRKVVKQTVMTNVYGVTFAGAKKQVQKQLDALYPDLAEQAGVEPIILSSYIAMKIFGALSQMFGGAHEIQTWLGEIGGRVCRAITPEQLKQLAAEFPEEQLLAGPRPRGRAAAKGDKKKTALTPDDILSQFRSTIIWTTPLRMPVVQPYRLTGMRLINTCLQTLALKTPEASDPVNRRKQLQAFPPNFIHSLDASHMMLSALECGELGMTFAAVHDSFWTHAADVGRMSRVLRDAFIRIHSEDVIARLAAEFETRYGGSIYMAKIKHGSPGTAQITSWRRKTGFSLVEELMLEKKRQDLLRSEDPAEVARGMAMETPSTILESVTAVEDVTEMEDVEQFSLGNVPEAEHAQIEKDVLKAQKDAMKASAAAPKDDLDDSTAGAAETSTGGSTDGSAEKSGPEIATDFSEEGMKRIQALMGTNGFDVAMNPQNFPEKKRSESSEYISLWMPLTFPPLPKKGTFDVTRLKSSDYFFS
;
A
#
# COMPACT_ATOMS: atom_id res chain seq x y z
N MET A 1 26.14 0.19 20.19
CA MET A 1 25.32 -0.69 19.32
C MET A 1 26.14 -1.57 18.41
N ALA A 2 26.85 -1.05 17.38
CA ALA A 2 27.65 -1.91 16.49
C ALA A 2 28.62 -2.82 17.25
N LYS A 3 29.37 -2.28 18.21
CA LYS A 3 30.24 -3.06 19.12
C LYS A 3 29.49 -4.09 19.98
N ALA A 4 28.25 -3.79 20.38
CA ALA A 4 27.44 -4.71 21.20
C ALA A 4 26.86 -5.87 20.37
N LEU A 5 26.72 -5.67 19.06
CA LEU A 5 26.19 -6.65 18.12
C LEU A 5 27.29 -7.43 17.39
N ASP A 6 28.55 -7.10 17.63
CA ASP A 6 29.69 -7.72 16.99
C ASP A 6 29.78 -9.22 17.37
N GLY A 7 29.96 -10.08 16.37
CA GLY A 7 29.91 -11.54 16.54
C GLY A 7 28.51 -12.15 16.85
N LYS A 8 27.46 -11.33 16.97
CA LYS A 8 26.08 -11.79 17.28
C LYS A 8 25.17 -11.88 16.05
N ILE A 9 25.53 -11.20 14.96
CA ILE A 9 24.76 -11.22 13.71
C ILE A 9 25.06 -12.50 12.92
N LYS A 10 24.23 -13.54 13.13
CA LYS A 10 24.31 -14.83 12.40
C LYS A 10 23.26 -14.92 11.31
N ARG A 11 23.41 -15.90 10.39
CA ARG A 11 22.42 -16.20 9.33
C ARG A 11 20.99 -16.24 9.86
N LYS A 12 20.76 -16.86 11.02
CA LYS A 12 19.41 -16.99 11.62
C LYS A 12 18.76 -15.64 11.97
N VAL A 13 19.55 -14.65 12.40
CA VAL A 13 19.07 -13.29 12.74
C VAL A 13 18.59 -12.55 11.50
N VAL A 14 19.27 -12.75 10.37
CA VAL A 14 19.03 -12.00 9.12
C VAL A 14 18.05 -12.73 8.19
N LYS A 15 18.04 -14.07 8.20
CA LYS A 15 17.30 -14.92 7.25
C LYS A 15 15.83 -14.54 7.17
N GLN A 16 15.15 -14.39 8.30
CA GLN A 16 13.70 -14.13 8.31
C GLN A 16 13.38 -12.76 7.69
N THR A 17 14.12 -11.72 8.05
CA THR A 17 13.92 -10.38 7.51
C THR A 17 14.21 -10.32 6.02
N VAL A 18 15.28 -10.99 5.56
CA VAL A 18 15.60 -11.05 4.12
C VAL A 18 14.53 -11.81 3.34
N MET A 19 14.08 -12.96 3.84
CA MET A 19 13.02 -13.73 3.19
C MET A 19 11.68 -12.99 3.18
N THR A 20 11.36 -12.22 4.21
CA THR A 20 10.08 -11.48 4.25
C THR A 20 10.15 -10.12 3.61
N ASN A 21 11.35 -9.60 3.31
CA ASN A 21 11.52 -8.37 2.54
C ASN A 21 10.91 -8.52 1.15
N VAL A 22 11.24 -9.57 0.40
CA VAL A 22 10.62 -9.82 -0.91
C VAL A 22 9.08 -9.98 -0.85
N TYR A 23 8.53 -10.16 0.35
CA TYR A 23 7.10 -10.29 0.60
C TYR A 23 6.44 -9.03 1.19
N GLY A 24 7.10 -7.87 1.13
CA GLY A 24 6.51 -6.60 1.56
C GLY A 24 6.54 -6.37 3.07
N VAL A 25 7.50 -6.97 3.79
CA VAL A 25 7.64 -6.69 5.24
C VAL A 25 7.91 -5.19 5.45
N THR A 26 7.09 -4.56 6.27
CA THR A 26 7.35 -3.17 6.68
C THR A 26 8.54 -3.12 7.62
N PHE A 27 9.17 -1.96 7.73
CA PHE A 27 10.28 -1.77 8.65
C PHE A 27 9.90 -2.08 10.12
N ALA A 28 8.68 -1.73 10.54
CA ALA A 28 8.14 -2.14 11.84
C ALA A 28 8.03 -3.66 12.01
N GLY A 29 7.64 -4.38 10.95
CA GLY A 29 7.65 -5.84 10.91
C GLY A 29 9.06 -6.42 11.01
N ALA A 30 10.01 -5.85 10.26
CA ALA A 30 11.42 -6.25 10.25
C ALA A 30 12.06 -6.10 11.64
N LYS A 31 11.82 -4.97 12.33
CA LYS A 31 12.27 -4.74 13.71
C LYS A 31 11.84 -5.88 14.64
N LYS A 32 10.56 -6.23 14.64
CA LYS A 32 9.98 -7.29 15.48
C LYS A 32 10.54 -8.67 15.14
N GLN A 33 10.77 -8.96 13.86
CA GLN A 33 11.38 -10.22 13.43
C GLN A 33 12.81 -10.34 13.93
N VAL A 34 13.63 -9.28 13.75
CA VAL A 34 15.00 -9.25 14.25
C VAL A 34 15.02 -9.38 15.77
N GLN A 35 14.18 -8.62 16.47
CA GLN A 35 14.07 -8.68 17.92
C GLN A 35 13.78 -10.10 18.41
N LYS A 36 12.77 -10.75 17.83
CA LYS A 36 12.42 -12.14 18.17
C LYS A 36 13.59 -13.10 18.00
N GLN A 37 14.42 -12.91 16.96
CA GLN A 37 15.60 -13.76 16.75
C GLN A 37 16.75 -13.42 17.70
N LEU A 38 16.94 -12.15 18.04
CA LEU A 38 17.93 -11.71 19.02
C LEU A 38 17.59 -12.23 20.41
N ASP A 39 16.36 -12.02 20.87
CA ASP A 39 15.89 -12.46 22.19
C ASP A 39 16.01 -13.99 22.33
N ALA A 40 15.75 -14.75 21.25
CA ALA A 40 15.87 -16.20 21.25
C ALA A 40 17.33 -16.71 21.25
N LEU A 41 18.29 -15.95 20.73
CA LEU A 41 19.69 -16.36 20.62
C LEU A 41 20.57 -15.77 21.73
N TYR A 42 20.20 -14.59 22.23
CA TYR A 42 20.95 -13.80 23.19
C TYR A 42 19.98 -13.07 24.15
N PRO A 43 19.33 -13.78 25.09
CA PRO A 43 18.33 -13.19 25.99
C PRO A 43 18.86 -12.00 26.81
N ASP A 44 20.11 -12.09 27.26
CA ASP A 44 20.72 -11.08 28.16
C ASP A 44 21.42 -9.95 27.39
N LEU A 45 21.29 -9.90 26.05
CA LEU A 45 22.02 -8.95 25.21
C LEU A 45 21.67 -7.50 25.54
N ALA A 46 20.40 -7.23 25.85
CA ALA A 46 19.93 -5.88 26.17
C ALA A 46 20.50 -5.38 27.50
N GLU A 47 20.57 -6.25 28.50
CA GLU A 47 21.16 -5.96 29.80
C GLU A 47 22.68 -5.75 29.70
N GLN A 48 23.38 -6.65 28.98
CA GLN A 48 24.82 -6.53 28.75
C GLN A 48 25.20 -5.29 27.94
N ALA A 49 24.35 -4.88 27.00
CA ALA A 49 24.59 -3.71 26.16
C ALA A 49 24.14 -2.41 26.82
N GLY A 50 23.30 -2.45 27.85
CA GLY A 50 22.65 -1.26 28.43
C GLY A 50 21.76 -0.52 27.44
N VAL A 51 21.21 -1.22 26.45
CA VAL A 51 20.40 -0.64 25.37
C VAL A 51 19.13 -1.47 25.19
N GLU A 52 17.98 -0.79 25.04
CA GLU A 52 16.72 -1.49 24.83
C GLU A 52 16.76 -2.41 23.60
N PRO A 53 16.15 -3.61 23.67
CA PRO A 53 16.16 -4.59 22.57
C PRO A 53 15.64 -4.02 21.25
N ILE A 54 14.65 -3.13 21.33
CA ILE A 54 14.02 -2.52 20.14
C ILE A 54 14.98 -1.60 19.38
N ILE A 55 15.88 -0.91 20.09
CA ILE A 55 16.88 0.00 19.48
C ILE A 55 17.95 -0.83 18.76
N LEU A 56 18.44 -1.90 19.39
CA LEU A 56 19.38 -2.84 18.76
C LEU A 56 18.79 -3.49 17.51
N SER A 57 17.52 -3.90 17.60
CA SER A 57 16.79 -4.52 16.49
C SER A 57 16.54 -3.54 15.35
N SER A 58 16.25 -2.27 15.67
CA SER A 58 16.07 -1.19 14.69
C SER A 58 17.36 -0.91 13.93
N TYR A 59 18.49 -0.85 14.62
CA TYR A 59 19.80 -0.68 13.99
C TYR A 59 20.11 -1.80 12.99
N ILE A 60 19.87 -3.06 13.37
CA ILE A 60 20.08 -4.21 12.48
C ILE A 60 19.12 -4.16 11.28
N ALA A 61 17.83 -3.88 11.51
CA ALA A 61 16.85 -3.78 10.44
C ALA A 61 17.25 -2.70 9.41
N MET A 62 17.75 -1.53 9.85
CA MET A 62 18.25 -0.48 8.96
C MET A 62 19.43 -0.97 8.11
N LYS A 63 20.39 -1.68 8.73
CA LYS A 63 21.54 -2.22 8.01
C LYS A 63 21.15 -3.32 7.01
N ILE A 64 20.19 -4.17 7.36
CA ILE A 64 19.63 -5.17 6.45
C ILE A 64 19.00 -4.46 5.24
N PHE A 65 18.13 -3.47 5.48
CA PHE A 65 17.42 -2.75 4.42
C PHE A 65 18.40 -2.01 3.50
N GLY A 66 19.38 -1.29 4.07
CA GLY A 66 20.42 -0.62 3.29
C GLY A 66 21.27 -1.58 2.45
N ALA A 67 21.59 -2.78 2.97
CA ALA A 67 22.32 -3.79 2.20
C ALA A 67 21.46 -4.40 1.08
N LEU A 68 20.19 -4.69 1.35
CA LEU A 68 19.27 -5.25 0.36
C LEU A 68 19.03 -4.29 -0.82
N SER A 69 18.86 -3.00 -0.54
CA SER A 69 18.67 -1.98 -1.58
C SER A 69 19.89 -1.87 -2.51
N GLN A 70 21.11 -2.08 -2.00
CA GLN A 70 22.33 -2.06 -2.81
C GLN A 70 22.49 -3.34 -3.64
N MET A 71 22.08 -4.50 -3.11
CA MET A 71 22.30 -5.79 -3.76
C MET A 71 21.26 -6.12 -4.84
N PHE A 72 20.02 -5.65 -4.71
CA PHE A 72 18.88 -6.10 -5.52
C PHE A 72 18.16 -4.96 -6.24
N GLY A 73 18.91 -4.05 -6.87
CA GLY A 73 18.35 -2.91 -7.61
C GLY A 73 17.27 -3.31 -8.62
N GLY A 74 17.53 -4.29 -9.49
CA GLY A 74 16.55 -4.75 -10.49
C GLY A 74 15.27 -5.36 -9.88
N ALA A 75 15.37 -6.05 -8.74
CA ALA A 75 14.18 -6.57 -8.05
C ALA A 75 13.35 -5.43 -7.45
N HIS A 76 14.01 -4.39 -6.94
CA HIS A 76 13.35 -3.19 -6.44
C HIS A 76 12.64 -2.41 -7.55
N GLU A 77 13.28 -2.25 -8.71
CA GLU A 77 12.67 -1.61 -9.89
C GLU A 77 11.41 -2.36 -10.35
N ILE A 78 11.47 -3.70 -10.44
CA ILE A 78 10.30 -4.53 -10.79
C ILE A 78 9.20 -4.36 -9.75
N GLN A 79 9.54 -4.37 -8.47
CA GLN A 79 8.54 -4.27 -7.43
C GLN A 79 7.88 -2.88 -7.38
N THR A 80 8.65 -1.82 -7.56
CA THR A 80 8.13 -0.45 -7.72
C THR A 80 7.20 -0.36 -8.92
N TRP A 81 7.60 -0.94 -10.05
CA TRP A 81 6.75 -1.03 -11.23
C TRP A 81 5.46 -1.82 -10.98
N LEU A 82 5.51 -2.98 -10.29
CA LEU A 82 4.34 -3.75 -9.88
C LEU A 82 3.40 -2.94 -8.96
N GLY A 83 3.97 -2.20 -8.01
CA GLY A 83 3.21 -1.30 -7.13
C GLY A 83 2.49 -0.20 -7.90
N GLU A 84 3.17 0.41 -8.88
CA GLU A 84 2.61 1.46 -9.70
C GLU A 84 1.46 0.95 -10.59
N ILE A 85 1.68 -0.11 -11.38
CA ILE A 85 0.64 -0.65 -12.25
C ILE A 85 -0.56 -1.16 -11.43
N GLY A 86 -0.29 -1.80 -10.28
CA GLY A 86 -1.33 -2.25 -9.37
C GLY A 86 -2.13 -1.08 -8.80
N GLY A 87 -1.46 0.02 -8.47
CA GLY A 87 -2.06 1.23 -7.89
C GLY A 87 -2.99 1.92 -8.88
N ARG A 88 -2.59 1.98 -10.16
CA ARG A 88 -3.42 2.47 -11.25
C ARG A 88 -4.64 1.58 -11.49
N VAL A 89 -4.47 0.25 -11.54
CA VAL A 89 -5.57 -0.72 -11.70
C VAL A 89 -6.58 -0.62 -10.56
N CYS A 90 -6.14 -0.55 -9.31
CA CYS A 90 -7.04 -0.46 -8.15
C CYS A 90 -7.85 0.84 -8.11
N ARG A 91 -7.46 1.87 -8.87
CA ARG A 91 -8.15 3.16 -9.02
C ARG A 91 -8.83 3.30 -10.37
N ALA A 92 -8.91 2.23 -11.15
CA ALA A 92 -9.48 2.21 -12.49
C ALA A 92 -10.96 1.80 -12.46
N ILE A 93 -11.74 2.47 -13.29
CA ILE A 93 -13.12 2.13 -13.64
C ILE A 93 -13.10 1.49 -15.02
N THR A 94 -13.60 0.26 -15.14
CA THR A 94 -13.54 -0.50 -16.39
C THR A 94 -14.53 0.04 -17.43
N PRO A 95 -14.36 -0.27 -18.73
CA PRO A 95 -15.30 0.10 -19.78
C PRO A 95 -16.75 -0.34 -19.48
N GLU A 96 -16.94 -1.52 -18.89
CA GLU A 96 -18.27 -2.05 -18.52
C GLU A 96 -18.89 -1.22 -17.40
N GLN A 97 -18.10 -0.85 -16.39
CA GLN A 97 -18.55 0.03 -15.32
C GLN A 97 -18.88 1.42 -15.86
N LEU A 98 -18.06 1.97 -16.76
CA LEU A 98 -18.34 3.25 -17.44
C LEU A 98 -19.64 3.21 -18.23
N LYS A 99 -19.95 2.08 -18.90
CA LYS A 99 -21.24 1.90 -19.61
C LYS A 99 -22.41 1.86 -18.64
N GLN A 100 -22.30 1.15 -17.51
CA GLN A 100 -23.34 1.11 -16.48
C GLN A 100 -23.60 2.49 -15.90
N LEU A 101 -22.53 3.24 -15.57
CA LEU A 101 -22.63 4.59 -15.07
C LEU A 101 -23.25 5.54 -16.11
N ALA A 102 -22.86 5.44 -17.37
CA ALA A 102 -23.48 6.25 -18.43
C ALA A 102 -24.98 5.96 -18.60
N ALA A 103 -25.45 4.74 -18.32
CA ALA A 103 -26.87 4.40 -18.33
C ALA A 103 -27.63 4.99 -17.13
N GLU A 104 -26.98 5.09 -15.96
CA GLU A 104 -27.54 5.70 -14.75
C GLU A 104 -27.54 7.24 -14.81
N PHE A 105 -26.66 7.85 -15.61
CA PHE A 105 -26.50 9.30 -15.77
C PHE A 105 -26.62 9.71 -17.24
N PRO A 106 -27.84 10.03 -17.73
CA PRO A 106 -28.06 10.41 -19.12
C PRO A 106 -27.24 11.63 -19.54
N GLU A 107 -26.69 11.63 -20.76
CA GLU A 107 -25.83 12.71 -21.29
C GLU A 107 -26.49 14.11 -21.20
N GLU A 108 -27.82 14.18 -21.18
CA GLU A 108 -28.57 15.45 -21.05
C GLU A 108 -28.29 16.18 -19.73
N GLN A 109 -27.94 15.47 -18.64
CA GLN A 109 -27.51 16.09 -17.39
C GLN A 109 -26.08 16.63 -17.43
N LEU A 110 -25.22 16.11 -18.31
CA LEU A 110 -23.84 16.57 -18.52
C LEU A 110 -23.77 17.90 -19.30
N LEU A 111 -24.82 18.19 -20.10
CA LEU A 111 -24.93 19.38 -20.95
C LEU A 111 -25.68 20.54 -20.28
N ALA A 112 -26.29 20.31 -19.11
CA ALA A 112 -26.81 21.38 -18.28
C ALA A 112 -25.60 22.13 -17.68
N GLY A 113 -25.15 23.19 -18.35
CA GLY A 113 -23.98 23.99 -17.99
C GLY A 113 -23.94 24.51 -16.54
N PRO A 114 -22.92 25.29 -16.16
CA PRO A 114 -22.59 25.61 -14.77
C PRO A 114 -23.82 26.06 -13.97
N ARG A 115 -24.19 25.30 -12.93
CA ARG A 115 -25.23 25.72 -12.00
C ARG A 115 -24.70 26.93 -11.22
N PRO A 116 -25.42 28.07 -11.18
CA PRO A 116 -24.94 29.25 -10.47
C PRO A 116 -24.78 28.93 -8.98
N ARG A 117 -23.55 29.15 -8.45
CA ARG A 117 -23.28 29.11 -7.01
C ARG A 117 -24.04 30.26 -6.36
N GLY A 118 -25.23 30.00 -5.81
CA GLY A 118 -25.95 31.05 -5.08
C GLY A 118 -27.45 30.88 -4.83
N ARG A 119 -28.06 29.71 -5.04
CA ARG A 119 -29.45 29.50 -4.59
C ARG A 119 -29.53 28.33 -3.63
N ALA A 120 -29.77 28.64 -2.35
CA ALA A 120 -30.21 27.67 -1.37
C ALA A 120 -31.42 26.92 -1.94
N ALA A 121 -31.27 25.62 -2.17
CA ALA A 121 -32.36 24.79 -2.66
C ALA A 121 -33.50 24.83 -1.63
N ALA A 122 -34.70 25.21 -2.09
CA ALA A 122 -35.91 25.12 -1.30
C ALA A 122 -36.09 23.67 -0.80
N LYS A 123 -36.55 23.52 0.45
CA LYS A 123 -36.88 22.23 1.07
C LYS A 123 -38.01 21.54 0.28
N GLY A 124 -37.63 20.74 -0.71
CA GLY A 124 -38.50 19.83 -1.45
C GLY A 124 -37.66 18.64 -1.89
N ASP A 125 -38.23 17.44 -1.75
CA ASP A 125 -37.62 16.10 -1.87
C ASP A 125 -36.26 16.04 -2.58
N LYS A 126 -35.21 15.82 -1.78
CA LYS A 126 -33.84 15.57 -2.25
C LYS A 126 -33.77 14.24 -3.00
N LYS A 127 -34.07 14.22 -4.30
CA LYS A 127 -33.48 13.22 -5.19
C LYS A 127 -31.96 13.44 -5.19
N LYS A 128 -31.22 12.46 -4.65
CA LYS A 128 -29.75 12.41 -4.66
C LYS A 128 -29.24 12.59 -6.10
N THR A 129 -28.86 13.80 -6.47
CA THR A 129 -28.53 14.16 -7.87
C THR A 129 -27.04 14.42 -8.09
N ALA A 130 -26.23 14.38 -7.04
CA ALA A 130 -24.77 14.41 -7.15
C ALA A 130 -24.22 13.20 -6.41
N LEU A 131 -23.54 12.31 -7.14
CA LEU A 131 -22.75 11.24 -6.55
C LEU A 131 -21.71 11.86 -5.62
N THR A 132 -21.66 11.33 -4.40
CA THR A 132 -20.67 11.71 -3.41
C THR A 132 -19.31 11.12 -3.78
N PRO A 133 -18.20 11.67 -3.26
CA PRO A 133 -16.89 11.02 -3.38
C PRO A 133 -16.89 9.55 -2.92
N ASP A 134 -17.72 9.22 -1.92
CA ASP A 134 -17.88 7.85 -1.43
C ASP A 134 -18.54 6.92 -2.47
N ASP A 135 -19.49 7.44 -3.26
CA ASP A 135 -20.10 6.68 -4.33
C ASP A 135 -19.09 6.37 -5.46
N ILE A 136 -18.15 7.29 -5.74
CA ILE A 136 -17.04 7.04 -6.69
C ILE A 136 -16.07 5.99 -6.13
N LEU A 137 -15.71 6.08 -4.85
CA LEU A 137 -14.86 5.08 -4.21
C LEU A 137 -15.49 3.68 -4.23
N SER A 138 -16.82 3.60 -4.14
CA SER A 138 -17.55 2.32 -4.23
C SER A 138 -17.50 1.65 -5.62
N GLN A 139 -17.08 2.41 -6.65
CA GLN A 139 -16.94 1.93 -8.02
C GLN A 139 -15.56 1.34 -8.30
N PHE A 140 -14.57 1.53 -7.42
CA PHE A 140 -13.26 0.89 -7.56
C PHE A 140 -13.33 -0.61 -7.21
N ARG A 141 -13.73 -1.42 -8.20
CA ARG A 141 -13.96 -2.87 -8.07
C ARG A 141 -12.92 -3.72 -8.80
N SER A 142 -12.04 -3.07 -9.56
CA SER A 142 -10.97 -3.68 -10.36
C SER A 142 -9.89 -4.29 -9.47
N THR A 143 -9.85 -5.61 -9.42
CA THR A 143 -8.82 -6.39 -8.71
C THR A 143 -7.63 -6.67 -9.61
N ILE A 144 -6.47 -6.94 -9.00
CA ILE A 144 -5.28 -7.35 -9.75
C ILE A 144 -5.44 -8.82 -10.19
N ILE A 145 -5.31 -9.03 -11.49
CA ILE A 145 -5.44 -10.32 -12.18
C ILE A 145 -4.27 -10.49 -13.15
N TRP A 146 -3.65 -11.67 -13.13
CA TRP A 146 -2.65 -12.09 -14.11
C TRP A 146 -2.77 -13.57 -14.43
N THR A 147 -2.07 -14.02 -15.45
CA THR A 147 -2.04 -15.41 -15.87
C THR A 147 -0.64 -15.98 -15.72
N THR A 148 -0.51 -17.14 -15.06
CA THR A 148 0.80 -17.80 -14.88
C THR A 148 1.34 -18.33 -16.22
N PRO A 149 2.64 -18.66 -16.31
CA PRO A 149 3.20 -19.33 -17.49
C PRO A 149 2.45 -20.61 -17.89
N LEU A 150 1.89 -21.34 -16.91
CA LEU A 150 1.04 -22.53 -17.11
C LEU A 150 -0.41 -22.22 -17.48
N ARG A 151 -0.73 -20.97 -17.83
CA ARG A 151 -2.08 -20.51 -18.24
C ARG A 151 -3.14 -20.58 -17.13
N MET A 152 -2.72 -20.61 -15.88
CA MET A 152 -3.65 -20.51 -14.74
C MET A 152 -3.94 -19.03 -14.45
N PRO A 153 -5.21 -18.59 -14.44
CA PRO A 153 -5.56 -17.24 -14.01
C PRO A 153 -5.45 -17.13 -12.48
N VAL A 154 -4.80 -16.07 -12.02
CA VAL A 154 -4.67 -15.72 -10.60
C VAL A 154 -5.39 -14.41 -10.35
N VAL A 155 -6.33 -14.42 -9.40
CA VAL A 155 -7.16 -13.26 -9.04
C VAL A 155 -6.95 -12.96 -7.57
N GLN A 156 -6.60 -11.73 -7.25
CA GLN A 156 -6.45 -11.31 -5.86
C GLN A 156 -7.80 -10.98 -5.19
N PRO A 157 -8.17 -11.69 -4.10
CA PRO A 157 -9.51 -11.57 -3.51
C PRO A 157 -9.63 -10.44 -2.49
N TYR A 158 -8.68 -9.49 -2.43
CA TYR A 158 -8.64 -8.48 -1.37
C TYR A 158 -9.67 -7.37 -1.62
N ARG A 159 -10.82 -7.46 -0.92
CA ARG A 159 -11.92 -6.49 -0.99
C ARG A 159 -12.21 -5.87 0.39
N LEU A 160 -12.89 -4.72 0.37
CA LEU A 160 -13.44 -4.05 1.55
C LEU A 160 -14.80 -4.67 1.88
N THR A 161 -14.77 -5.70 2.71
CA THR A 161 -15.98 -6.42 3.11
C THR A 161 -16.67 -5.72 4.27
N GLY A 162 -17.92 -5.34 4.05
CA GLY A 162 -18.81 -4.83 5.09
C GLY A 162 -19.11 -5.88 6.17
N MET A 163 -19.27 -5.45 7.41
CA MET A 163 -19.71 -6.31 8.50
C MET A 163 -21.23 -6.25 8.61
N ARG A 164 -21.90 -7.39 8.49
CA ARG A 164 -23.35 -7.52 8.72
C ARG A 164 -23.59 -8.06 10.12
N LEU A 165 -24.46 -7.38 10.87
CA LEU A 165 -24.94 -7.84 12.16
C LEU A 165 -26.20 -8.69 11.93
N ILE A 166 -26.14 -9.98 12.26
CA ILE A 166 -27.25 -10.92 12.14
C ILE A 166 -27.75 -11.25 13.54
N ASN A 167 -28.94 -10.79 13.88
CA ASN A 167 -29.59 -11.15 15.12
C ASN A 167 -30.05 -12.62 15.04
N THR A 168 -29.55 -13.44 15.95
CA THR A 168 -30.02 -14.82 16.16
C THR A 168 -30.76 -14.93 17.48
N CYS A 169 -31.38 -16.08 17.76
CA CYS A 169 -32.07 -16.32 19.03
C CYS A 169 -31.13 -16.32 20.26
N LEU A 170 -29.82 -16.49 20.07
CA LEU A 170 -28.83 -16.50 21.16
C LEU A 170 -28.13 -15.14 21.31
N GLN A 171 -27.70 -14.55 20.19
CA GLN A 171 -26.92 -13.31 20.18
C GLN A 171 -26.89 -12.69 18.78
N THR A 172 -26.41 -11.44 18.69
CA THR A 172 -26.10 -10.79 17.42
C THR A 172 -24.72 -11.25 16.92
N LEU A 173 -24.69 -11.94 15.79
CA LEU A 173 -23.46 -12.36 15.13
C LEU A 173 -22.96 -11.27 14.18
N ALA A 174 -21.70 -10.89 14.30
CA ALA A 174 -21.02 -10.01 13.38
C ALA A 174 -20.31 -10.83 12.28
N LEU A 175 -20.89 -10.89 11.09
CA LEU A 175 -20.37 -11.66 9.96
C LEU A 175 -19.81 -10.76 8.86
N LYS A 176 -18.70 -11.18 8.27
CA LYS A 176 -18.12 -10.55 7.08
C LYS A 176 -18.24 -11.53 5.93
N THR A 177 -19.04 -11.21 4.92
CA THR A 177 -19.20 -12.01 3.71
C THR A 177 -18.67 -11.20 2.54
N PRO A 178 -17.48 -11.52 2.00
CA PRO A 178 -16.94 -10.82 0.84
C PRO A 178 -17.83 -11.06 -0.37
N GLU A 179 -18.27 -10.00 -1.03
CA GLU A 179 -19.02 -10.07 -2.28
C GLU A 179 -18.13 -9.64 -3.46
N ALA A 180 -18.39 -10.18 -4.65
CA ALA A 180 -17.60 -9.84 -5.84
C ALA A 180 -17.76 -8.36 -6.25
N SER A 181 -18.87 -7.73 -5.86
CA SER A 181 -19.16 -6.31 -6.05
C SER A 181 -18.52 -5.40 -5.01
N ASP A 182 -17.93 -5.94 -3.94
CA ASP A 182 -17.29 -5.13 -2.91
C ASP A 182 -16.12 -4.33 -3.50
N PRO A 183 -15.92 -3.07 -3.10
CA PRO A 183 -14.77 -2.27 -3.51
C PRO A 183 -13.46 -2.95 -3.12
N VAL A 184 -12.39 -2.71 -3.88
CA VAL A 184 -11.10 -3.35 -3.60
C VAL A 184 -10.41 -2.73 -2.39
N ASN A 185 -9.75 -3.56 -1.59
CA ASN A 185 -8.85 -3.06 -0.55
C ASN A 185 -7.49 -2.76 -1.19
N ARG A 186 -7.32 -1.53 -1.70
CA ARG A 186 -6.12 -1.09 -2.42
C ARG A 186 -4.84 -1.45 -1.67
N ARG A 187 -4.73 -1.10 -0.39
CA ARG A 187 -3.56 -1.38 0.43
C ARG A 187 -3.20 -2.88 0.43
N LYS A 188 -4.18 -3.76 0.63
CA LYS A 188 -3.94 -5.21 0.65
C LYS A 188 -3.61 -5.77 -0.73
N GLN A 189 -4.27 -5.30 -1.79
CA GLN A 189 -3.95 -5.69 -3.18
C GLN A 189 -2.47 -5.41 -3.48
N LEU A 190 -2.03 -4.18 -3.24
CA LEU A 190 -0.67 -3.74 -3.52
C LEU A 190 0.39 -4.45 -2.67
N GLN A 191 0.15 -4.59 -1.36
CA GLN A 191 1.08 -5.30 -0.47
C GLN A 191 1.26 -6.75 -0.87
N ALA A 192 0.18 -7.37 -1.38
CA ALA A 192 0.18 -8.76 -1.74
C ALA A 192 0.55 -9.02 -3.20
N PHE A 193 0.66 -7.99 -4.05
CA PHE A 193 0.92 -8.19 -5.48
C PHE A 193 2.30 -8.77 -5.79
N PRO A 194 3.42 -8.15 -5.38
CA PRO A 194 4.73 -8.76 -5.53
C PRO A 194 4.86 -10.18 -4.95
N PRO A 195 4.47 -10.46 -3.67
CA PRO A 195 4.61 -11.81 -3.12
C PRO A 195 3.76 -12.83 -3.86
N ASN A 196 2.49 -12.51 -4.17
CA ASN A 196 1.62 -13.46 -4.85
C ASN A 196 2.08 -13.72 -6.29
N PHE A 197 2.64 -12.71 -6.97
CA PHE A 197 3.21 -12.89 -8.30
C PHE A 197 4.38 -13.89 -8.26
N ILE A 198 5.35 -13.70 -7.35
CA ILE A 198 6.48 -14.64 -7.19
C ILE A 198 6.00 -16.03 -6.76
N HIS A 199 5.09 -16.15 -5.79
CA HIS A 199 4.53 -17.44 -5.41
C HIS A 199 3.84 -18.16 -6.59
N SER A 200 3.22 -17.42 -7.49
CA SER A 200 2.60 -18.00 -8.69
C SER A 200 3.63 -18.53 -9.69
N LEU A 201 4.81 -17.90 -9.78
CA LEU A 201 5.93 -18.38 -10.58
C LEU A 201 6.59 -19.61 -9.93
N ASP A 202 6.78 -19.61 -8.62
CA ASP A 202 7.32 -20.75 -7.86
C ASP A 202 6.41 -21.98 -7.97
N ALA A 203 5.09 -21.78 -7.84
CA ALA A 203 4.12 -22.85 -8.06
C ALA A 203 4.13 -23.37 -9.50
N SER A 204 4.33 -22.48 -10.48
CA SER A 204 4.48 -22.88 -11.89
C SER A 204 5.76 -23.69 -12.10
N HIS A 205 6.87 -23.31 -11.47
CA HIS A 205 8.13 -24.04 -11.49
C HIS A 205 8.00 -25.42 -10.86
N MET A 206 7.39 -25.51 -9.68
CA MET A 206 7.11 -26.77 -8.99
C MET A 206 6.28 -27.70 -9.88
N MET A 207 5.17 -27.20 -10.45
CA MET A 207 4.24 -28.04 -11.20
C MET A 207 4.86 -28.51 -12.52
N LEU A 208 5.60 -27.64 -13.19
CA LEU A 208 6.32 -27.97 -14.41
C LEU A 208 7.43 -29.01 -14.17
N SER A 209 8.13 -28.90 -13.03
CA SER A 209 9.13 -29.88 -12.62
C SER A 209 8.49 -31.22 -12.26
N ALA A 210 7.34 -31.21 -11.60
CA ALA A 210 6.58 -32.43 -11.26
C ALA A 210 6.14 -33.21 -12.51
N LEU A 211 5.64 -32.50 -13.53
CA LEU A 211 5.26 -33.10 -14.81
C LEU A 211 6.45 -33.79 -15.47
N GLU A 212 7.59 -33.09 -15.57
CA GLU A 212 8.79 -33.63 -16.22
C GLU A 212 9.42 -34.79 -15.42
N CYS A 213 9.36 -34.73 -14.08
CA CYS A 213 9.75 -35.85 -13.23
C CYS A 213 8.87 -37.08 -13.47
N GLY A 214 7.55 -36.87 -13.62
CA GLY A 214 6.59 -37.93 -13.94
C GLY A 214 6.85 -38.58 -15.30
N GLU A 215 7.15 -37.79 -16.34
CA GLU A 215 7.53 -38.31 -17.67
C GLU A 215 8.81 -39.16 -17.64
N LEU A 216 9.73 -38.83 -16.75
CA LEU A 216 10.99 -39.57 -16.53
C LEU A 216 10.83 -40.77 -15.57
N GLY A 217 9.61 -41.06 -15.12
CA GLY A 217 9.29 -42.16 -14.21
C GLY A 217 9.79 -41.95 -12.78
N MET A 218 10.04 -40.71 -12.36
CA MET A 218 10.50 -40.39 -11.01
C MET A 218 9.33 -40.08 -10.08
N THR A 219 9.40 -40.57 -8.84
CA THR A 219 8.47 -40.15 -7.78
C THR A 219 8.78 -38.73 -7.36
N PHE A 220 7.79 -37.85 -7.37
CA PHE A 220 7.94 -36.44 -6.97
C PHE A 220 6.98 -36.11 -5.84
N ALA A 221 7.49 -35.48 -4.79
CA ALA A 221 6.70 -34.85 -3.75
C ALA A 221 7.26 -33.45 -3.48
N ALA A 222 6.39 -32.51 -3.10
CA ALA A 222 6.81 -31.14 -2.86
C ALA A 222 6.12 -30.54 -1.64
N VAL A 223 6.88 -29.72 -0.91
CA VAL A 223 6.39 -28.80 0.12
C VAL A 223 6.89 -27.42 -0.28
N HIS A 224 6.11 -26.73 -1.11
CA HIS A 224 6.45 -25.42 -1.68
C HIS A 224 7.82 -25.40 -2.38
N ASP A 225 8.85 -24.86 -1.73
CA ASP A 225 10.22 -24.70 -2.24
C ASP A 225 11.14 -25.89 -1.93
N SER A 226 10.59 -26.95 -1.32
CA SER A 226 11.30 -28.20 -1.03
C SER A 226 10.77 -29.35 -1.88
N PHE A 227 11.63 -29.96 -2.69
CA PHE A 227 11.29 -31.02 -3.63
C PHE A 227 11.94 -32.34 -3.23
N TRP A 228 11.16 -33.41 -3.16
CA TRP A 228 11.54 -34.71 -2.64
C TRP A 228 11.36 -35.79 -3.70
N THR A 229 12.32 -36.72 -3.73
CA THR A 229 12.31 -37.93 -4.56
C THR A 229 13.13 -39.02 -3.86
N HIS A 230 13.24 -40.21 -4.46
CA HIS A 230 14.13 -41.25 -3.93
C HIS A 230 15.60 -40.85 -4.10
N ALA A 231 16.47 -41.25 -3.16
CA ALA A 231 17.89 -40.87 -3.14
C ALA A 231 18.63 -41.17 -4.46
N ALA A 232 18.25 -42.25 -5.17
CA ALA A 232 18.83 -42.63 -6.45
C ALA A 232 18.53 -41.61 -7.58
N ASP A 233 17.43 -40.87 -7.49
CA ASP A 233 16.95 -39.94 -8.52
C ASP A 233 17.30 -38.48 -8.23
N VAL A 234 17.87 -38.16 -7.06
CA VAL A 234 18.20 -36.77 -6.66
C VAL A 234 19.05 -36.06 -7.72
N GLY A 235 20.08 -36.73 -8.25
CA GLY A 235 20.92 -36.14 -9.31
C GLY A 235 20.18 -35.90 -10.63
N ARG A 236 19.17 -36.71 -10.95
CA ARG A 236 18.31 -36.54 -12.14
C ARG A 236 17.30 -35.41 -11.90
N MET A 237 16.61 -35.42 -10.76
CA MET A 237 15.65 -34.39 -10.36
C MET A 237 16.31 -33.01 -10.30
N SER A 238 17.51 -32.90 -9.75
CA SER A 238 18.28 -31.65 -9.69
C SER A 238 18.47 -31.01 -11.07
N ARG A 239 18.76 -31.81 -12.11
CA ARG A 239 18.85 -31.32 -13.49
C ARG A 239 17.50 -30.86 -14.03
N VAL A 240 16.44 -31.65 -13.81
CA VAL A 240 15.07 -31.30 -14.22
C VAL A 240 14.62 -29.97 -13.60
N LEU A 241 14.89 -29.77 -12.31
CA LEU A 241 14.54 -28.53 -11.61
C LEU A 241 15.23 -27.31 -12.23
N ARG A 242 16.53 -27.42 -12.57
CA ARG A 242 17.28 -26.35 -13.24
C ARG A 242 16.75 -26.07 -14.65
N ASP A 243 16.49 -27.13 -15.42
CA ASP A 243 15.97 -27.00 -16.79
C ASP A 243 14.56 -26.37 -16.79
N ALA A 244 13.68 -26.78 -15.87
CA ALA A 244 12.36 -26.17 -15.70
C ALA A 244 12.45 -24.70 -15.26
N PHE A 245 13.40 -24.35 -14.39
CA PHE A 245 13.63 -22.97 -13.95
C PHE A 245 14.08 -22.08 -15.11
N ILE A 246 15.04 -22.56 -15.90
CA ILE A 246 15.54 -21.88 -17.11
C ILE A 246 14.40 -21.70 -18.10
N ARG A 247 13.60 -22.74 -18.36
CA ARG A 247 12.47 -22.67 -19.29
C ARG A 247 11.49 -21.54 -18.95
N ILE A 248 11.10 -21.40 -17.67
CA ILE A 248 10.18 -20.34 -17.24
C ILE A 248 10.79 -18.95 -17.40
N HIS A 249 12.06 -18.77 -17.05
CA HIS A 249 12.72 -17.46 -17.05
C HIS A 249 13.41 -17.10 -18.37
N SER A 250 13.40 -18.01 -19.35
CA SER A 250 13.82 -17.73 -20.73
C SER A 250 12.79 -16.84 -21.44
N GLU A 251 11.51 -17.00 -21.11
CA GLU A 251 10.47 -16.05 -21.50
C GLU A 251 10.53 -14.79 -20.64
N ASP A 252 10.18 -13.65 -21.24
CA ASP A 252 10.09 -12.40 -20.50
C ASP A 252 8.75 -12.32 -19.75
N VAL A 253 8.73 -12.89 -18.55
CA VAL A 253 7.53 -12.96 -17.70
C VAL A 253 6.97 -11.59 -17.33
N ILE A 254 7.84 -10.58 -17.19
CA ILE A 254 7.43 -9.21 -16.85
C ILE A 254 6.84 -8.51 -18.08
N ALA A 255 7.46 -8.66 -19.25
CA ALA A 255 6.89 -8.11 -20.49
C ALA A 255 5.54 -8.75 -20.83
N ARG A 256 5.40 -10.06 -20.62
CA ARG A 256 4.12 -10.77 -20.79
C ARG A 256 3.05 -10.26 -19.83
N LEU A 257 3.41 -10.00 -18.58
CA LEU A 257 2.52 -9.41 -17.59
C LEU A 257 2.06 -8.00 -18.03
N ALA A 258 2.98 -7.17 -18.53
CA ALA A 258 2.64 -5.83 -19.03
C ALA A 258 1.66 -5.89 -20.21
N ALA A 259 1.93 -6.74 -21.21
CA ALA A 259 1.03 -6.93 -22.35
C ALA A 259 -0.35 -7.46 -21.93
N GLU A 260 -0.41 -8.35 -20.94
CA GLU A 260 -1.67 -8.81 -20.36
C GLU A 260 -2.43 -7.66 -19.69
N PHE A 261 -1.74 -6.79 -18.95
CA PHE A 261 -2.36 -5.66 -18.27
C PHE A 261 -2.91 -4.63 -19.27
N GLU A 262 -2.15 -4.30 -20.31
CA GLU A 262 -2.59 -3.41 -21.40
C GLU A 262 -3.86 -3.96 -22.08
N THR A 263 -3.89 -5.26 -22.35
CA THR A 263 -5.05 -5.90 -23.00
C THR A 263 -6.25 -5.98 -22.06
N ARG A 264 -6.04 -6.40 -20.81
CA ARG A 264 -7.11 -6.68 -19.84
C ARG A 264 -7.77 -5.41 -19.32
N TYR A 265 -6.98 -4.39 -19.03
CA TYR A 265 -7.48 -3.13 -18.47
C TYR A 265 -7.57 -2.01 -19.52
N GLY A 266 -7.32 -2.33 -20.79
CA GLY A 266 -7.40 -1.40 -21.90
C GLY A 266 -8.74 -0.67 -21.98
N GLY A 267 -8.69 0.63 -22.24
CA GLY A 267 -9.89 1.49 -22.31
C GLY A 267 -10.51 1.84 -20.96
N SER A 268 -9.90 1.44 -19.84
CA SER A 268 -10.29 1.91 -18.51
C SER A 268 -9.83 3.35 -18.26
N ILE A 269 -10.48 4.03 -17.32
CA ILE A 269 -10.09 5.36 -16.85
C ILE A 269 -9.76 5.25 -15.36
N TYR A 270 -8.64 5.80 -14.92
CA TYR A 270 -8.21 5.76 -13.53
C TYR A 270 -8.14 7.13 -12.88
N MET A 271 -8.25 7.15 -11.55
CA MET A 271 -8.15 8.36 -10.76
C MET A 271 -6.69 8.62 -10.34
N ALA A 272 -6.05 9.56 -11.01
CA ALA A 272 -4.72 10.04 -10.66
C ALA A 272 -4.80 11.06 -9.51
N LYS A 273 -3.78 11.06 -8.64
CA LYS A 273 -3.58 12.07 -7.59
C LYS A 273 -2.31 12.85 -7.90
N ILE A 274 -2.41 14.18 -7.86
CA ILE A 274 -1.31 15.10 -8.15
C ILE A 274 -1.15 16.06 -6.99
N LYS A 275 0.09 16.27 -6.55
CA LYS A 275 0.43 17.20 -5.48
C LYS A 275 0.08 18.64 -5.84
N HIS A 276 -0.48 19.39 -4.90
CA HIS A 276 -0.75 20.80 -5.08
C HIS A 276 0.53 21.57 -5.38
N GLY A 277 0.51 22.41 -6.43
CA GLY A 277 1.66 23.21 -6.85
C GLY A 277 2.49 22.58 -7.98
N SER A 278 2.25 21.32 -8.34
CA SER A 278 2.85 20.72 -9.53
C SER A 278 2.42 21.46 -10.82
N PRO A 279 3.25 21.44 -11.89
CA PRO A 279 2.89 22.00 -13.18
C PRO A 279 1.51 21.52 -13.67
N GLY A 280 0.71 22.41 -14.24
CA GLY A 280 -0.64 22.11 -14.73
C GLY A 280 -1.77 22.19 -13.68
N THR A 281 -1.48 22.01 -12.38
CA THR A 281 -2.54 22.00 -11.32
C THR A 281 -3.32 23.32 -11.20
N ALA A 282 -2.65 24.46 -11.40
CA ALA A 282 -3.28 25.77 -11.40
C ALA A 282 -4.24 25.96 -12.59
N GLN A 283 -3.88 25.42 -13.76
CA GLN A 283 -4.71 25.49 -14.98
C GLN A 283 -5.95 24.61 -14.82
N ILE A 284 -5.79 23.39 -14.29
CA ILE A 284 -6.91 22.49 -13.97
C ILE A 284 -7.86 23.16 -12.98
N THR A 285 -7.34 23.81 -11.94
CA THR A 285 -8.15 24.51 -10.95
C THR A 285 -8.92 25.69 -11.56
N SER A 286 -8.29 26.44 -12.46
CA SER A 286 -8.94 27.52 -13.21
C SER A 286 -10.03 26.99 -14.13
N TRP A 287 -9.77 25.90 -14.85
CA TRP A 287 -10.74 25.23 -15.71
C TRP A 287 -11.96 24.73 -14.90
N ARG A 288 -11.75 24.06 -13.78
CA ARG A 288 -12.83 23.63 -12.85
C ARG A 288 -13.67 24.79 -12.32
N ARG A 289 -13.06 25.94 -12.07
CA ARG A 289 -13.79 27.16 -11.65
C ARG A 289 -14.66 27.72 -12.77
N LYS A 290 -14.23 27.59 -14.03
CA LYS A 290 -14.99 28.06 -15.21
C LYS A 290 -16.13 27.11 -15.55
N THR A 291 -15.89 25.80 -15.57
CA THR A 291 -16.87 24.79 -15.98
C THR A 291 -17.86 24.44 -14.87
N GLY A 292 -17.41 24.42 -13.61
CA GLY A 292 -18.24 24.03 -12.47
C GLY A 292 -18.57 22.54 -12.43
N PHE A 293 -17.88 21.71 -13.22
CA PHE A 293 -18.12 20.27 -13.28
C PHE A 293 -17.76 19.55 -11.97
N SER A 294 -18.55 18.54 -11.65
CA SER A 294 -18.29 17.52 -10.63
C SER A 294 -17.31 16.46 -11.16
N LEU A 295 -16.74 15.67 -10.24
CA LEU A 295 -15.82 14.58 -10.62
C LEU A 295 -16.48 13.54 -11.55
N VAL A 296 -17.79 13.30 -11.43
CA VAL A 296 -18.49 12.35 -12.31
C VAL A 296 -18.71 12.95 -13.69
N GLU A 297 -19.03 14.24 -13.78
CA GLU A 297 -19.13 14.93 -15.06
C GLU A 297 -17.77 14.97 -15.77
N GLU A 298 -16.67 15.17 -15.04
CA GLU A 298 -15.32 15.05 -15.59
C GLU A 298 -15.02 13.63 -16.11
N LEU A 299 -15.44 12.59 -15.38
CA LEU A 299 -15.28 11.20 -15.81
C LEU A 299 -16.03 10.92 -17.12
N MET A 300 -17.27 11.40 -17.22
CA MET A 300 -18.09 11.21 -18.43
C MET A 300 -17.56 12.00 -19.61
N LEU A 301 -17.05 13.21 -19.38
CA LEU A 301 -16.37 14.00 -20.40
C LEU A 301 -15.14 13.27 -20.94
N GLU A 302 -14.33 12.70 -20.04
CA GLU A 302 -13.15 11.93 -20.43
C GLU A 302 -13.52 10.64 -21.16
N LYS A 303 -14.56 9.92 -20.71
CA LYS A 303 -15.13 8.78 -21.44
C LYS A 303 -15.51 9.17 -22.87
N LYS A 304 -16.23 10.29 -23.04
CA LYS A 304 -16.65 10.78 -24.35
C LYS A 304 -15.45 11.10 -25.25
N ARG A 305 -14.41 11.72 -24.68
CA ARG A 305 -13.15 11.97 -25.40
C ARG A 305 -12.51 10.67 -25.87
N GLN A 306 -12.42 9.66 -25.00
CA GLN A 306 -11.86 8.35 -25.33
C GLN A 306 -12.70 7.59 -26.38
N ASP A 307 -14.03 7.72 -26.34
CA ASP A 307 -14.91 7.13 -27.33
C ASP A 307 -14.70 7.78 -28.72
N LEU A 308 -14.56 9.12 -28.77
CA LEU A 308 -14.27 9.86 -30.01
C LEU A 308 -12.89 9.54 -30.58
N LEU A 309 -11.86 9.40 -29.73
CA LEU A 309 -10.51 9.06 -30.15
C LEU A 309 -10.38 7.62 -30.67
N ARG A 310 -11.28 6.72 -30.25
CA ARG A 310 -11.34 5.33 -30.73
C ARG A 310 -12.21 5.16 -31.97
N SER A 311 -12.89 6.20 -32.43
CA SER A 311 -13.73 6.14 -33.63
C SER A 311 -12.88 6.00 -34.90
N GLU A 312 -13.45 5.34 -35.91
CA GLU A 312 -12.83 5.21 -37.23
C GLU A 312 -12.99 6.49 -38.07
N ASP A 313 -13.91 7.38 -37.71
CA ASP A 313 -14.17 8.64 -38.42
C ASP A 313 -13.13 9.72 -38.05
N PRO A 314 -12.32 10.21 -39.01
CA PRO A 314 -11.35 11.28 -38.75
C PRO A 314 -11.98 12.57 -38.20
N ALA A 315 -13.24 12.87 -38.52
CA ALA A 315 -13.93 14.04 -37.98
C ALA A 315 -14.28 13.88 -36.49
N GLU A 316 -14.58 12.66 -36.04
CA GLU A 316 -14.77 12.34 -34.62
C GLU A 316 -13.46 12.38 -33.85
N VAL A 317 -12.39 11.84 -34.41
CA VAL A 317 -11.06 11.90 -33.83
C VAL A 317 -10.62 13.36 -33.66
N ALA A 318 -10.82 14.20 -34.67
CA ALA A 318 -10.53 15.64 -34.59
C ALA A 318 -11.34 16.34 -33.49
N ARG A 319 -12.63 15.99 -33.33
CA ARG A 319 -13.45 16.48 -32.22
C ARG A 319 -12.90 16.05 -30.87
N GLY A 320 -12.50 14.79 -30.72
CA GLY A 320 -11.89 14.25 -29.51
C GLY A 320 -10.56 14.93 -29.15
N MET A 321 -9.72 15.20 -30.15
CA MET A 321 -8.45 15.93 -29.96
C MET A 321 -8.67 17.39 -29.54
N ALA A 322 -9.77 18.00 -29.95
CA ALA A 322 -10.12 19.37 -29.57
C ALA A 322 -10.80 19.49 -28.18
N MET A 323 -11.17 18.37 -27.54
CA MET A 323 -11.81 18.42 -26.23
C MET A 323 -10.80 18.77 -25.12
N GLU A 324 -11.09 19.83 -24.39
CA GLU A 324 -10.36 20.17 -23.16
C GLU A 324 -10.90 19.33 -21.99
N THR A 325 -10.04 18.51 -21.41
CA THR A 325 -10.30 17.75 -20.19
C THR A 325 -9.15 17.96 -19.21
N PRO A 326 -9.32 17.65 -17.91
CA PRO A 326 -8.21 17.73 -16.96
C PRO A 326 -6.97 16.95 -17.40
N SER A 327 -7.12 15.83 -18.12
CA SER A 327 -5.99 15.06 -18.64
C SER A 327 -5.26 15.80 -19.77
N THR A 328 -5.98 16.40 -20.73
CA THR A 328 -5.32 17.12 -21.85
C THR A 328 -4.63 18.39 -21.38
N ILE A 329 -5.20 19.08 -20.37
CA ILE A 329 -4.55 20.22 -19.73
C ILE A 329 -3.22 19.79 -19.09
N LEU A 330 -3.20 18.64 -18.40
CA LEU A 330 -1.99 18.14 -17.77
C LEU A 330 -0.93 17.76 -18.81
N GLU A 331 -1.32 16.95 -19.80
CA GLU A 331 -0.47 16.49 -20.90
C GLU A 331 0.15 17.66 -21.70
N SER A 332 -0.54 18.79 -21.79
CA SER A 332 -0.02 19.99 -22.48
C SER A 332 1.12 20.70 -21.74
N VAL A 333 1.26 20.47 -20.44
CA VAL A 333 2.22 21.19 -19.58
C VAL A 333 3.38 20.30 -19.16
N THR A 334 3.14 19.01 -18.92
CA THR A 334 4.12 18.11 -18.32
C THR A 334 3.78 16.66 -18.64
N ALA A 335 4.79 15.77 -18.61
CA ALA A 335 4.55 14.35 -18.68
C ALA A 335 3.78 13.91 -17.42
N VAL A 336 2.78 13.05 -17.62
CA VAL A 336 1.87 12.61 -16.55
C VAL A 336 2.63 11.89 -15.45
N GLU A 337 3.65 11.13 -15.84
CA GLU A 337 4.54 10.35 -14.99
C GLU A 337 5.34 11.22 -14.02
N ASP A 338 5.66 12.47 -14.39
CA ASP A 338 6.52 13.35 -13.61
C ASP A 338 5.78 14.02 -12.43
N VAL A 339 4.44 14.07 -12.49
CA VAL A 339 3.60 14.82 -11.55
C VAL A 339 2.57 13.98 -10.82
N THR A 340 2.30 12.76 -11.31
CA THR A 340 1.44 11.80 -10.63
C THR A 340 2.18 11.25 -9.43
N GLU A 341 1.61 11.43 -8.25
CA GLU A 341 2.27 10.93 -7.06
C GLU A 341 2.18 9.40 -7.01
N MET A 342 3.35 8.78 -6.82
CA MET A 342 3.47 7.36 -6.56
C MET A 342 3.23 7.09 -5.06
N GLU A 343 2.12 7.58 -4.50
CA GLU A 343 1.70 7.39 -3.10
C GLU A 343 1.73 5.89 -2.72
N ASP A 344 1.38 5.06 -3.70
CA ASP A 344 1.37 3.59 -3.65
C ASP A 344 2.76 2.95 -3.88
N VAL A 345 3.83 3.73 -4.03
CA VAL A 345 5.22 3.27 -4.14
C VAL A 345 6.01 3.65 -2.90
N GLU A 346 5.82 4.84 -2.32
CA GLU A 346 6.52 5.19 -1.07
C GLU A 346 6.11 4.30 0.12
N GLN A 347 4.84 3.92 0.20
CA GLN A 347 4.36 2.95 1.20
C GLN A 347 4.85 1.51 0.95
N PHE A 348 5.40 1.21 -0.24
CA PHE A 348 5.59 -0.16 -0.74
C PHE A 348 7.00 -0.44 -1.26
N SER A 349 7.82 0.59 -1.41
CA SER A 349 9.23 0.57 -1.80
C SER A 349 10.02 -0.17 -0.71
N LEU A 350 10.45 -1.39 -1.03
CA LEU A 350 11.25 -2.21 -0.11
C LEU A 350 12.55 -1.52 0.25
N GLY A 351 12.90 -1.50 1.52
CA GLY A 351 14.14 -0.88 1.96
C GLY A 351 13.98 0.56 2.44
N ASN A 352 12.87 1.25 2.11
CA ASN A 352 12.67 2.63 2.54
C ASN A 352 12.18 2.70 3.98
N VAL A 353 13.07 3.17 4.85
CA VAL A 353 12.72 3.59 6.20
C VAL A 353 12.10 4.98 6.07
N PRO A 354 10.86 5.21 6.54
CA PRO A 354 10.26 6.55 6.49
C PRO A 354 11.22 7.58 7.10
N GLU A 355 11.44 8.73 6.44
CA GLU A 355 12.40 9.74 6.92
C GLU A 355 12.13 10.16 8.38
N ALA A 356 10.86 10.25 8.76
CA ALA A 356 10.45 10.52 10.14
C ALA A 356 10.88 9.41 11.11
N GLU A 357 10.78 8.14 10.73
CA GLU A 357 11.27 7.03 11.53
C GLU A 357 12.81 6.99 11.57
N HIS A 358 13.48 7.31 10.46
CA HIS A 358 14.93 7.39 10.39
C HIS A 358 15.46 8.48 11.36
N ALA A 359 14.88 9.68 11.29
CA ALA A 359 15.25 10.81 12.15
C ALA A 359 14.92 10.54 13.64
N GLN A 360 13.79 9.87 13.91
CA GLN A 360 13.44 9.48 15.28
C GLN A 360 14.40 8.44 15.84
N ILE A 361 14.75 7.43 15.04
CA ILE A 361 15.73 6.42 15.45
C ILE A 361 17.11 7.05 15.66
N GLU A 362 17.57 7.93 14.77
CA GLU A 362 18.84 8.63 14.98
C GLU A 362 18.84 9.42 16.30
N LYS A 363 17.72 10.07 16.65
CA LYS A 363 17.56 10.73 17.95
C LYS A 363 17.58 9.74 19.12
N ASP A 364 16.86 8.63 19.03
CA ASP A 364 16.81 7.60 20.08
C ASP A 364 18.18 6.91 20.25
N VAL A 365 18.91 6.73 19.14
CA VAL A 365 20.29 6.25 19.08
C VAL A 365 21.25 7.22 19.76
N LEU A 366 21.16 8.51 19.45
CA LEU A 366 21.98 9.56 20.07
C LEU A 366 21.67 9.68 21.57
N LYS A 367 20.40 9.51 21.95
CA LYS A 367 19.97 9.51 23.35
C LYS A 367 20.54 8.30 24.11
N ALA A 368 20.39 7.09 23.57
CA ALA A 368 20.93 5.87 24.18
C ALA A 368 22.47 5.91 24.30
N GLN A 369 23.18 6.52 23.33
CA GLN A 369 24.62 6.73 23.42
C GLN A 369 25.00 7.70 24.54
N LYS A 370 24.27 8.80 24.70
CA LYS A 370 24.47 9.76 25.80
C LYS A 370 24.18 9.13 27.15
N ASP A 371 23.13 8.32 27.25
CA ASP A 371 22.73 7.67 28.49
C ASP A 371 23.73 6.57 28.89
N ALA A 372 24.25 5.79 27.94
CA ALA A 372 25.34 4.82 28.18
C ALA A 372 26.66 5.50 28.58
N MET A 373 27.00 6.65 27.98
CA MET A 373 28.17 7.44 28.38
C MET A 373 28.04 7.97 29.82
N LYS A 374 26.85 8.46 30.20
CA LYS A 374 26.55 8.90 31.57
C LYS A 374 26.58 7.75 32.57
N ALA A 375 26.07 6.57 32.20
CA ALA A 375 26.12 5.38 33.04
C ALA A 375 27.56 4.87 33.26
N SER A 376 28.44 4.97 32.26
CA SER A 376 29.86 4.61 32.42
C SER A 376 30.68 5.61 33.27
N ALA A 377 30.17 6.85 33.41
CA ALA A 377 30.81 7.90 34.20
C ALA A 377 30.38 7.92 35.68
N ALA A 378 29.41 7.07 36.06
CA ALA A 378 28.92 6.96 37.43
C ALA A 378 29.31 5.58 38.01
N ALA A 379 30.45 5.54 38.71
CA ALA A 379 30.75 4.50 39.70
C ALA A 379 30.67 5.12 41.12
N PRO A 380 30.35 4.32 42.15
CA PRO A 380 29.52 4.76 43.26
C PRO A 380 30.33 5.48 44.35
N LYS A 381 29.69 6.45 45.00
CA LYS A 381 30.06 6.87 46.35
C LYS A 381 28.97 6.37 47.30
N ASP A 382 29.39 5.51 48.22
CA ASP A 382 28.74 5.33 49.52
C ASP A 382 28.65 6.69 50.23
N ASP A 383 27.51 6.99 50.83
CA ASP A 383 27.44 7.18 52.29
C ASP A 383 25.99 7.33 52.76
N LEU A 384 25.79 6.81 53.97
CA LEU A 384 24.59 6.80 54.81
C LEU A 384 24.13 8.23 55.18
N ASP A 385 22.81 8.47 55.32
CA ASP A 385 22.12 8.47 56.62
C ASP A 385 20.76 9.22 56.60
N ASP A 386 19.86 8.63 57.38
CA ASP A 386 18.68 9.04 58.15
C ASP A 386 17.55 10.03 57.75
N SER A 387 16.36 9.54 58.15
CA SER A 387 15.19 10.14 58.83
C SER A 387 14.32 11.30 58.29
N THR A 388 13.08 10.89 57.98
CA THR A 388 11.78 11.36 58.53
C THR A 388 11.07 12.66 58.11
N ALA A 389 9.74 12.47 57.96
CA ALA A 389 8.62 13.42 58.11
C ALA A 389 8.47 14.50 57.03
N GLY A 390 7.28 14.84 56.50
CA GLY A 390 5.90 14.53 56.86
C GLY A 390 5.03 15.73 56.44
N ALA A 391 3.78 15.46 56.04
CA ALA A 391 2.67 16.42 55.82
C ALA A 391 2.77 17.38 54.61
N ALA A 392 1.71 17.97 54.06
CA ALA A 392 0.28 17.70 53.90
C ALA A 392 -0.27 18.97 53.20
N GLU A 393 -1.27 18.83 52.31
CA GLU A 393 -2.29 19.85 51.99
C GLU A 393 -1.80 21.18 51.33
N THR A 394 -2.53 21.95 50.51
CA THR A 394 -3.97 22.19 50.38
C THR A 394 -4.25 23.00 49.09
N SER A 395 -5.46 22.82 48.55
CA SER A 395 -6.40 23.78 47.89
C SER A 395 -5.87 25.04 47.16
N THR A 396 -6.46 25.43 46.03
CA THR A 396 -7.74 26.18 46.01
C THR A 396 -8.25 26.37 44.58
N GLY A 397 -9.58 26.34 44.42
CA GLY A 397 -10.29 26.59 43.16
C GLY A 397 -10.67 28.05 42.93
N GLY A 398 -11.18 28.32 41.73
CA GLY A 398 -11.82 29.58 41.35
C GLY A 398 -12.60 29.41 40.05
N SER A 399 -13.92 29.58 40.13
CA SER A 399 -14.91 29.51 39.06
C SER A 399 -15.02 30.83 38.29
N THR A 400 -15.50 30.80 37.03
CA THR A 400 -16.35 31.86 36.42
C THR A 400 -16.99 31.38 35.10
N ASP A 401 -18.19 31.92 34.86
CA ASP A 401 -19.26 31.54 33.91
C ASP A 401 -18.99 31.67 32.40
N GLY A 402 -19.85 31.01 31.59
CA GLY A 402 -20.21 31.50 30.25
C GLY A 402 -20.68 30.43 29.25
N SER A 403 -21.99 30.20 29.17
CA SER A 403 -22.69 29.27 28.27
C SER A 403 -22.58 29.59 26.77
N ALA A 404 -22.32 28.57 25.93
CA ALA A 404 -22.53 28.58 24.48
C ALA A 404 -23.48 27.44 24.06
N GLU A 405 -24.50 27.77 23.26
CA GLU A 405 -25.49 26.83 22.72
C GLU A 405 -24.87 25.84 21.72
N LYS A 406 -25.22 24.55 21.89
CA LYS A 406 -24.76 23.41 21.10
C LYS A 406 -25.55 23.28 19.80
N SER A 407 -24.85 23.03 18.69
CA SER A 407 -25.33 22.15 17.62
C SER A 407 -24.48 20.87 17.64
N GLY A 408 -25.15 19.71 17.63
CA GLY A 408 -24.58 18.40 17.97
C GLY A 408 -23.61 17.80 16.95
N PRO A 409 -22.89 16.72 17.30
CA PRO A 409 -21.85 16.15 16.45
C PRO A 409 -22.45 15.28 15.35
N GLU A 410 -22.16 15.60 14.09
CA GLU A 410 -22.32 14.67 12.97
C GLU A 410 -21.35 13.49 13.13
N ILE A 411 -21.88 12.28 13.05
CA ILE A 411 -21.16 11.01 13.22
C ILE A 411 -20.23 10.76 12.03
N ALA A 412 -18.98 10.45 12.35
CA ALA A 412 -17.80 10.45 11.48
C ALA A 412 -17.66 9.22 10.55
N THR A 413 -17.07 9.46 9.38
CA THR A 413 -16.75 8.49 8.31
C THR A 413 -15.24 8.24 8.20
N ASP A 414 -14.62 7.60 9.19
CA ASP A 414 -13.21 7.17 9.12
C ASP A 414 -13.03 5.76 9.73
N PHE A 415 -12.78 4.77 8.85
CA PHE A 415 -12.60 3.35 9.21
C PHE A 415 -11.14 2.89 9.17
N SER A 416 -10.19 3.82 9.23
CA SER A 416 -8.77 3.49 9.45
C SER A 416 -8.54 2.88 10.84
N GLU A 417 -7.41 2.19 11.06
CA GLU A 417 -7.08 1.60 12.37
C GLU A 417 -6.92 2.68 13.47
N GLU A 418 -6.47 3.89 13.07
CA GLU A 418 -6.48 5.10 13.91
C GLU A 418 -7.89 5.68 14.07
N GLY A 419 -8.72 5.68 13.01
CA GLY A 419 -10.13 6.06 13.04
C GLY A 419 -10.95 5.20 14.00
N MET A 420 -10.71 3.89 14.03
CA MET A 420 -11.38 2.96 14.95
C MET A 420 -10.95 3.17 16.41
N LYS A 421 -9.65 3.41 16.67
CA LYS A 421 -9.15 3.79 18.01
C LYS A 421 -9.75 5.11 18.49
N ARG A 422 -9.91 6.07 17.58
CA ARG A 422 -10.52 7.36 17.85
C ARG A 422 -12.02 7.24 18.13
N ILE A 423 -12.76 6.45 17.34
CA ILE A 423 -14.17 6.14 17.57
C ILE A 423 -14.35 5.45 18.94
N GLN A 424 -13.47 4.50 19.28
CA GLN A 424 -13.49 3.82 20.57
C GLN A 424 -13.18 4.76 21.75
N ALA A 425 -12.31 5.75 21.56
CA ALA A 425 -12.02 6.80 22.56
C ALA A 425 -13.13 7.87 22.67
N LEU A 426 -13.96 8.03 21.63
CA LEU A 426 -15.10 8.96 21.59
C LEU A 426 -16.43 8.30 22.00
N MET A 427 -16.49 6.97 22.09
CA MET A 427 -17.67 6.27 22.60
C MET A 427 -17.80 6.49 24.11
N GLY A 428 -18.72 7.36 24.50
CA GLY A 428 -19.09 7.62 25.90
C GLY A 428 -18.63 8.96 26.48
N THR A 429 -18.00 9.83 25.69
CA THR A 429 -17.56 11.16 26.14
C THR A 429 -18.50 12.26 25.66
N ASN A 430 -18.83 13.20 26.54
CA ASN A 430 -19.66 14.35 26.18
C ASN A 430 -18.78 15.39 25.45
N GLY A 431 -19.34 16.11 24.47
CA GLY A 431 -18.60 17.13 23.72
C GLY A 431 -17.98 18.27 24.56
N PHE A 432 -18.35 18.35 25.85
CA PHE A 432 -17.74 19.27 26.83
C PHE A 432 -16.36 18.78 27.32
N ASP A 433 -16.18 17.47 27.55
CA ASP A 433 -14.92 16.88 28.02
C ASP A 433 -13.81 16.97 26.96
N VAL A 434 -14.20 16.88 25.69
CA VAL A 434 -13.31 17.03 24.53
C VAL A 434 -12.78 18.47 24.41
N ALA A 435 -13.57 19.46 24.85
CA ALA A 435 -13.20 20.88 24.78
C ALA A 435 -12.32 21.33 25.96
N MET A 436 -12.54 20.77 27.16
CA MET A 436 -11.79 21.10 28.38
C MET A 436 -10.41 20.44 28.44
N ASN A 437 -10.25 19.22 27.92
CA ASN A 437 -8.99 18.47 27.96
C ASN A 437 -8.57 17.97 26.56
N PRO A 438 -8.23 18.87 25.62
CA PRO A 438 -7.87 18.50 24.24
C PRO A 438 -6.60 17.62 24.16
N GLN A 439 -5.74 17.65 25.18
CA GLN A 439 -4.51 16.86 25.24
C GLN A 439 -4.75 15.35 25.48
N ASN A 440 -5.93 14.97 26.00
CA ASN A 440 -6.27 13.57 26.28
C ASN A 440 -6.88 12.85 25.07
N PHE A 441 -7.12 13.57 23.97
CA PHE A 441 -7.68 13.02 22.75
C PHE A 441 -6.69 13.20 21.59
N PRO A 442 -6.47 12.17 20.76
CA PRO A 442 -5.56 12.28 19.63
C PRO A 442 -6.01 13.43 18.71
N GLU A 443 -5.11 14.38 18.44
CA GLU A 443 -5.37 15.52 17.56
C GLU A 443 -5.86 15.02 16.19
N LYS A 444 -6.85 15.72 15.62
CA LYS A 444 -7.22 15.53 14.22
C LYS A 444 -6.05 16.01 13.38
N LYS A 445 -5.13 15.11 12.99
CA LYS A 445 -4.20 15.39 11.89
C LYS A 445 -5.03 15.98 10.75
N ARG A 446 -4.61 17.14 10.21
CA ARG A 446 -5.21 17.70 8.99
C ARG A 446 -5.29 16.56 7.98
N SER A 447 -6.47 16.34 7.39
CA SER A 447 -6.60 15.26 6.42
C SER A 447 -5.62 15.51 5.28
N GLU A 448 -4.80 14.49 4.95
CA GLU A 448 -3.86 14.48 3.82
C GLU A 448 -4.55 14.85 2.49
N SER A 449 -5.89 14.77 2.45
CA SER A 449 -6.73 15.24 1.34
C SER A 449 -6.56 16.71 0.96
N SER A 450 -5.93 17.55 1.80
CA SER A 450 -5.66 18.96 1.50
C SER A 450 -4.42 19.17 0.61
N GLU A 451 -3.59 18.15 0.41
CA GLU A 451 -2.32 18.27 -0.31
C GLU A 451 -2.42 17.84 -1.79
N TYR A 452 -3.52 17.18 -2.19
CA TYR A 452 -3.63 16.56 -3.51
C TYR A 452 -4.89 16.99 -4.27
N ILE A 453 -4.74 17.05 -5.60
CA ILE A 453 -5.83 17.16 -6.56
C ILE A 453 -6.03 15.80 -7.22
N SER A 454 -7.27 15.30 -7.22
CA SER A 454 -7.64 14.11 -8.00
C SER A 454 -8.12 14.51 -9.39
N LEU A 455 -7.77 13.74 -10.43
CA LEU A 455 -8.30 13.88 -11.78
C LEU A 455 -8.45 12.51 -12.47
N TRP A 456 -9.27 12.47 -13.52
CA TRP A 456 -9.46 11.27 -14.35
C TRP A 456 -8.49 11.26 -15.52
N MET A 457 -7.90 10.09 -15.76
CA MET A 457 -6.93 9.89 -16.82
C MET A 457 -7.15 8.54 -17.51
N PRO A 458 -6.90 8.42 -18.82
CA PRO A 458 -6.88 7.13 -19.48
C PRO A 458 -5.83 6.23 -18.82
N LEU A 459 -6.19 4.97 -18.55
CA LEU A 459 -5.29 4.03 -17.91
C LEU A 459 -4.14 3.67 -18.85
N THR A 460 -2.95 4.16 -18.51
CA THR A 460 -1.68 3.79 -19.14
C THR A 460 -0.76 3.15 -18.11
N PHE A 461 0.26 2.43 -18.58
CA PHE A 461 1.27 1.81 -17.71
C PHE A 461 2.66 2.39 -18.00
N PRO A 462 3.49 2.59 -16.96
CA PRO A 462 4.88 3.00 -17.12
C PRO A 462 5.69 1.96 -17.92
N PRO A 463 6.78 2.39 -18.59
CA PRO A 463 7.64 1.49 -19.32
C PRO A 463 8.26 0.43 -18.41
N LEU A 464 8.59 -0.72 -19.00
CA LEU A 464 9.22 -1.82 -18.28
C LEU A 464 10.56 -1.40 -17.68
N PRO A 465 10.88 -1.83 -16.45
CA PRO A 465 12.21 -1.66 -15.88
C PRO A 465 13.27 -2.39 -16.72
N LYS A 466 14.52 -1.94 -16.65
CA LYS A 466 15.59 -2.52 -17.45
C LYS A 466 15.88 -3.95 -17.00
N LYS A 467 15.88 -4.89 -17.94
CA LYS A 467 16.27 -6.26 -17.67
C LYS A 467 17.73 -6.32 -17.22
N GLY A 468 17.99 -7.05 -16.14
CA GLY A 468 19.34 -7.28 -15.65
C GLY A 468 20.18 -8.08 -16.66
N THR A 469 21.50 -8.04 -16.48
CA THR A 469 22.47 -8.72 -17.37
C THR A 469 22.74 -10.17 -17.00
N PHE A 470 22.06 -10.71 -15.99
CA PHE A 470 22.27 -12.07 -15.51
C PHE A 470 21.72 -13.09 -16.51
N ASP A 471 22.61 -13.92 -17.04
CA ASP A 471 22.25 -15.06 -17.88
C ASP A 471 21.80 -16.24 -17.03
N VAL A 472 20.49 -16.53 -17.06
CA VAL A 472 19.84 -17.61 -16.30
C VAL A 472 20.38 -18.99 -16.71
N THR A 473 20.87 -19.16 -17.95
CA THR A 473 21.39 -20.45 -18.42
C THR A 473 22.61 -20.92 -17.64
N ARG A 474 23.35 -20.00 -17.01
CA ARG A 474 24.48 -20.31 -16.11
C ARG A 474 24.07 -21.17 -14.91
N LEU A 475 22.79 -21.17 -14.54
CA LEU A 475 22.29 -22.01 -13.44
C LEU A 475 22.31 -23.50 -13.78
N LYS A 476 22.39 -23.88 -15.06
CA LYS A 476 22.44 -25.28 -15.49
C LYS A 476 23.65 -26.03 -14.92
N SER A 477 24.79 -25.34 -14.83
CA SER A 477 26.05 -25.87 -14.28
C SER A 477 26.26 -25.52 -12.80
N SER A 478 25.23 -25.00 -12.11
CA SER A 478 25.37 -24.64 -10.70
C SER A 478 25.36 -25.88 -9.82
N ASP A 479 26.40 -26.05 -9.01
CA ASP A 479 26.45 -27.14 -8.01
C ASP A 479 25.59 -26.86 -6.77
N TYR A 480 25.14 -25.62 -6.58
CA TYR A 480 24.43 -25.16 -5.38
C TYR A 480 22.95 -24.86 -5.60
N PHE A 481 22.51 -24.68 -6.84
CA PHE A 481 21.12 -24.36 -7.15
C PHE A 481 20.34 -25.68 -7.32
N PHE A 482 19.32 -25.91 -6.49
CA PHE A 482 18.59 -27.19 -6.40
C PHE A 482 19.52 -28.41 -6.21
N SER A 483 20.50 -28.29 -5.32
CA SER A 483 21.45 -29.35 -4.96
C SER A 483 20.86 -30.39 -4.02
#